data_AF-A0A7J9L8K2-F1
#
_entry.id   AF-A0A7J9L8K2-F1
#
_cell.length_a   1.000
_cell.length_b   1.000
_cell.length_c   1.000
_cell.angle_alpha   90.00
_cell.angle_beta   90.00
_cell.angle_gamma   90.00
#
_symmetry.space_group_name_H-M   'P 1'
#
loop_
_entity.id
_entity.type
_entity.pdbx_description
1 polymer ?
#
loop_
_entity_poly.entity_id
_entity_poly.type
_entity_poly.pdbx_seq_one_letter_code
_entity_poly.pdbx_strand_id
1 'polypeptide(L)'
;MGRINDYPYAADGLEMWSTIETWVTGYCSFYYLSDETVKNNNEIQSWWSEVKNEGHGDLRNDTWWLEMITLINLTQACTIIIWIVSAFDAAVNFGQYPYAGYLPNRPTVSHRFMPEPGTKEYDDLENDSNLAFLKTITAQFQTLQRVSLI
;
A
#
# COMPACT_ATOMS: atom_id res chain seq x y z
N MET A 1 14.20 -11.29 15.86
CA MET A 1 13.98 -11.58 14.43
C MET A 1 15.13 -10.97 13.65
N GLY A 2 15.81 -11.73 12.78
CA GLY A 2 16.94 -11.22 11.99
C GLY A 2 16.48 -10.35 10.81
N ARG A 3 17.38 -9.51 10.27
CA ARG A 3 17.13 -8.78 9.02
C ARG A 3 17.07 -9.77 7.85
N ILE A 4 16.16 -9.54 6.90
CA ILE A 4 16.06 -10.28 5.64
C ILE A 4 16.88 -9.51 4.61
N ASN A 5 17.99 -10.08 4.15
CA ASN A 5 18.88 -9.41 3.20
C ASN A 5 18.32 -9.42 1.76
N ASP A 6 17.51 -10.42 1.42
CA ASP A 6 16.91 -10.58 0.09
C ASP A 6 15.39 -10.35 0.18
N TYR A 7 15.00 -9.10 0.37
CA TYR A 7 13.60 -8.67 0.35
C TYR A 7 13.40 -7.68 -0.82
N PRO A 8 13.03 -8.15 -2.03
CA PRO A 8 13.02 -7.34 -3.25
C PRO A 8 12.22 -6.03 -3.15
N TYR A 9 10.98 -6.10 -2.62
CA TYR A 9 10.15 -4.89 -2.41
C TYR A 9 10.86 -3.84 -1.55
N ALA A 10 11.55 -4.27 -0.48
CA ALA A 10 12.26 -3.34 0.39
C ALA A 10 13.57 -2.85 -0.21
N ALA A 11 14.33 -3.71 -0.87
CA ALA A 11 15.61 -3.37 -1.51
C ALA A 11 15.39 -2.33 -2.62
N ASP A 12 14.53 -2.64 -3.59
CA ASP A 12 14.22 -1.76 -4.72
C ASP A 12 13.45 -0.52 -4.26
N GLY A 13 12.55 -0.69 -3.28
CA GLY A 13 11.79 0.39 -2.71
C GLY A 13 12.66 1.44 -2.00
N LEU A 14 13.71 1.03 -1.29
CA LEU A 14 14.65 1.96 -0.64
C LEU A 14 15.48 2.74 -1.66
N GLU A 15 15.86 2.13 -2.79
CA GLU A 15 16.53 2.84 -3.89
C GLU A 15 15.61 3.90 -4.50
N MET A 16 14.33 3.55 -4.69
CA MET A 16 13.35 4.49 -5.22
C MET A 16 13.01 5.61 -4.24
N TRP A 17 12.85 5.29 -2.96
CA TRP A 17 12.69 6.27 -1.89
C TRP A 17 13.85 7.27 -1.88
N SER A 18 15.10 6.79 -1.85
CA SER A 18 16.31 7.63 -1.84
C SER A 18 16.38 8.56 -3.05
N THR A 19 16.00 8.05 -4.22
CA THR A 19 15.94 8.85 -5.47
C THR A 19 14.92 9.97 -5.37
N ILE A 20 13.70 9.67 -4.91
CA ILE A 20 12.63 10.66 -4.73
C ILE A 20 13.06 11.69 -3.69
N GLU A 21 13.54 11.27 -2.52
CA GLU A 21 13.98 12.15 -1.44
C GLU A 21 15.08 13.09 -1.90
N THR A 22 16.06 12.59 -2.65
CA THR A 22 17.15 13.41 -3.22
C THR A 22 16.60 14.49 -4.16
N TRP A 23 15.68 14.12 -5.06
CA TRP A 23 15.06 15.07 -5.99
C TRP A 23 14.22 16.13 -5.25
N VAL A 24 13.36 15.70 -4.32
CA VAL A 24 12.51 16.60 -3.53
C VAL A 24 13.36 17.55 -2.72
N THR A 25 14.41 17.05 -2.05
CA THR A 25 15.33 17.87 -1.26
C THR A 25 15.97 18.95 -2.11
N GLY A 26 16.48 18.60 -3.30
CA GLY A 26 17.07 19.57 -4.23
C GLY A 26 16.06 20.60 -4.71
N TYR A 27 14.84 20.17 -5.04
CA TYR A 27 13.76 21.06 -5.48
C TYR A 27 13.33 22.02 -4.37
N CYS A 28 13.00 21.51 -3.18
CA CYS A 28 12.55 22.32 -2.06
C CYS A 28 13.64 23.30 -1.60
N SER A 29 14.90 22.86 -1.50
CA SER A 29 16.02 23.72 -1.07
C SER A 29 16.34 24.84 -2.06
N PHE A 30 15.92 24.71 -3.32
CA PHE A 30 16.07 25.78 -4.32
C PHE A 30 15.09 26.94 -4.07
N TYR A 31 13.85 26.64 -3.66
CA TYR A 31 12.81 27.65 -3.43
C TYR A 31 12.72 28.14 -1.98
N TYR A 32 13.08 27.29 -1.03
CA TYR A 32 12.97 27.55 0.41
C TYR A 32 14.35 27.48 1.04
N LEU A 33 14.94 28.64 1.30
CA LEU A 33 16.33 28.77 1.76
C LEU A 33 16.50 28.59 3.28
N SER A 34 15.41 28.61 4.04
CA SER A 34 15.41 28.41 5.49
C SER A 34 14.05 27.93 6.00
N ASP A 35 14.02 27.44 7.23
CA ASP A 35 12.78 27.03 7.90
C ASP A 35 11.78 28.19 8.01
N GLU A 36 12.26 29.43 8.21
CA GLU A 36 11.41 30.62 8.23
C GLU A 36 10.66 30.84 6.91
N THR A 37 11.27 30.49 5.76
CA THR A 37 10.60 30.63 4.46
C THR A 37 9.44 29.67 4.30
N VAL A 38 9.48 28.48 4.92
CA VAL A 38 8.38 27.52 4.95
C VAL A 38 7.32 27.92 5.97
N LYS A 39 7.76 28.25 7.19
CA LYS A 39 6.87 28.64 8.29
C LYS A 39 6.02 29.87 7.97
N ASN A 40 6.60 30.85 7.27
CA ASN A 40 5.92 32.09 6.91
C ASN A 40 5.20 32.04 5.56
N ASN A 41 5.21 30.89 4.85
CA ASN A 41 4.49 30.74 3.59
C ASN A 41 3.03 30.37 3.84
N ASN A 42 2.13 31.33 3.66
CA ASN A 42 0.69 31.14 3.91
C ASN A 42 0.05 30.03 3.08
N GLU A 43 0.51 29.82 1.84
CA GLU A 43 -0.05 28.77 0.97
C GLU A 43 0.32 27.38 1.48
N ILE A 44 1.58 27.16 1.87
CA ILE A 44 2.01 25.88 2.46
C ILE A 44 1.28 25.60 3.77
N GLN A 45 1.19 26.61 4.66
CA GLN A 45 0.51 26.43 5.95
C GLN A 45 -0.97 26.10 5.76
N SER A 46 -1.65 26.79 4.83
CA SER A 46 -3.06 26.55 4.53
C SER A 46 -3.27 25.18 3.91
N TRP A 47 -2.44 24.79 2.94
CA TRP A 47 -2.48 23.49 2.30
C TRP A 47 -2.33 22.35 3.31
N TRP A 48 -1.29 22.40 4.16
CA TRP A 48 -1.06 21.33 5.13
C TRP A 48 -2.13 21.28 6.21
N SER A 49 -2.65 22.44 6.62
CA SER A 49 -3.80 22.53 7.53
C SER A 49 -5.04 21.88 6.93
N GLU A 50 -5.35 22.12 5.65
CA GLU A 50 -6.50 21.51 4.97
C GLU A 50 -6.33 19.99 4.85
N VAL A 51 -5.14 19.51 4.46
CA VAL A 51 -4.84 18.07 4.40
C VAL A 51 -5.10 17.39 5.75
N LYS A 52 -4.63 17.98 6.85
CA LYS A 52 -4.75 17.41 8.19
C LYS A 52 -6.15 17.54 8.78
N ASN A 53 -6.80 18.70 8.64
CA ASN A 53 -8.02 19.02 9.37
C ASN A 53 -9.30 18.70 8.60
N GLU A 54 -9.24 18.74 7.26
CA GLU A 54 -10.39 18.47 6.39
C GLU A 54 -10.21 17.15 5.64
N GLY A 55 -9.09 16.98 4.92
CA GLY A 55 -8.83 15.78 4.12
C GLY A 55 -8.76 14.50 4.95
N HIS A 56 -7.97 14.53 6.02
CA HIS A 56 -7.85 13.46 7.03
C HIS A 56 -8.36 13.92 8.40
N GLY A 57 -9.47 14.67 8.39
CA GLY A 57 -10.01 15.31 9.60
C GLY A 57 -10.36 14.36 10.74
N ASP A 58 -10.62 13.07 10.44
CA ASP A 58 -10.83 12.00 11.41
C ASP A 58 -9.55 11.66 12.21
N LEU A 59 -8.37 11.90 11.63
CA LEU A 59 -7.07 11.62 12.23
C LEU A 59 -6.33 12.88 12.72
N ARG A 60 -6.96 14.06 12.65
CA ARG A 60 -6.31 15.36 12.93
C ARG A 60 -5.63 15.49 14.30
N ASN A 61 -6.07 14.70 15.29
CA ASN A 61 -5.55 14.76 16.66
C ASN A 61 -4.38 13.80 16.91
N ASP A 62 -3.97 13.02 15.92
CA ASP A 62 -2.88 12.08 16.09
C ASP A 62 -1.52 12.79 16.22
N THR A 63 -0.60 12.16 16.96
CA THR A 63 0.69 12.77 17.31
C THR A 63 1.75 12.67 16.22
N TRP A 64 1.49 11.95 15.13
CA TRP A 64 2.47 11.69 14.07
C TRP A 64 2.42 12.71 12.92
N TRP A 65 1.48 13.66 12.95
CA TRP A 65 1.43 14.73 11.95
C TRP A 65 2.68 15.61 12.00
N LEU A 66 3.26 15.90 10.83
CA LEU A 66 4.33 16.88 10.70
C LEU A 66 3.80 18.28 11.07
N GLU A 67 4.60 19.08 11.77
CA GLU A 67 4.20 20.43 12.16
C GLU A 67 4.24 21.42 10.98
N MET A 68 4.93 21.07 9.89
CA MET A 68 5.09 21.88 8.68
C MET A 68 5.72 23.26 8.94
N ILE A 69 6.70 23.32 9.85
CA ILE A 69 7.42 24.56 10.19
C ILE A 69 8.87 24.57 9.74
N THR A 70 9.38 23.45 9.20
CA THR A 70 10.76 23.32 8.72
C THR A 70 10.82 22.87 7.26
N LEU A 71 11.94 23.15 6.59
CA LEU A 71 12.25 22.62 5.27
C LEU A 71 12.29 21.09 5.26
N ILE A 72 12.71 20.48 6.38
CA ILE A 72 12.70 19.03 6.57
C ILE A 72 11.26 18.50 6.55
N ASN A 73 10.32 19.16 7.25
CA ASN A 73 8.92 18.73 7.22
C ASN A 73 8.33 18.79 5.81
N LEU A 74 8.59 19.88 5.07
CA LEU A 74 8.09 20.04 3.70
C LEU A 74 8.67 18.95 2.78
N THR A 75 9.99 18.74 2.84
CA THR A 75 10.69 17.73 2.05
C THR A 75 10.18 16.33 2.36
N GLN A 76 9.98 16.02 3.65
CA GLN A 76 9.46 14.72 4.08
C GLN A 76 8.02 14.50 3.61
N ALA A 77 7.13 15.49 3.77
CA ALA A 77 5.74 15.39 3.32
C ALA A 77 5.66 15.16 1.81
N CYS A 78 6.39 15.95 1.02
CA CYS A 78 6.44 15.81 -0.43
C CYS A 78 7.01 14.45 -0.87
N THR A 79 8.09 13.99 -0.22
CA THR A 79 8.69 12.67 -0.47
C THR A 79 7.67 11.55 -0.21
N ILE A 80 6.97 11.59 0.93
CA ILE A 80 5.94 10.60 1.28
C ILE A 80 4.81 10.61 0.25
N ILE A 81 4.30 11.78 -0.11
CA ILE A 81 3.20 11.90 -1.08
C ILE A 81 3.62 11.33 -2.43
N ILE A 82 4.79 11.73 -2.96
CA ILE A 82 5.29 11.26 -4.25
C ILE A 82 5.54 9.76 -4.21
N TRP A 83 6.14 9.24 -3.13
CA TRP A 83 6.33 7.79 -2.93
C TRP A 83 5.01 7.02 -2.99
N ILE A 84 3.98 7.47 -2.26
CA ILE A 84 2.67 6.83 -2.19
C ILE A 84 2.02 6.76 -3.58
N VAL A 85 1.99 7.88 -4.31
CA VAL A 85 1.30 7.96 -5.61
C VAL A 85 2.10 7.40 -6.79
N SER A 86 3.35 6.96 -6.56
CA SER A 86 4.21 6.41 -7.60
C SER A 86 4.65 4.98 -7.28
N ALA A 87 5.83 4.81 -6.67
CA ALA A 87 6.46 3.52 -6.44
C ALA A 87 5.62 2.60 -5.54
N PHE A 88 4.96 3.15 -4.52
CA PHE A 88 4.08 2.35 -3.66
C PHE A 88 2.84 1.84 -4.42
N ASP A 89 2.11 2.73 -5.10
CA ASP A 89 0.96 2.35 -5.93
C ASP A 89 1.37 1.31 -6.98
N ALA A 90 2.47 1.54 -7.70
CA ALA A 90 2.98 0.63 -8.71
C ALA A 90 3.26 -0.77 -8.15
N ALA A 91 3.87 -0.86 -6.96
CA ALA A 91 4.22 -2.12 -6.31
C ALA A 91 2.99 -2.95 -5.91
N VAL A 92 1.88 -2.30 -5.53
CA VAL A 92 0.66 -3.00 -5.10
C VAL A 92 -0.36 -3.19 -6.23
N ASN A 93 -0.24 -2.42 -7.32
CA ASN A 93 -1.20 -2.38 -8.41
C ASN A 93 -0.80 -3.25 -9.60
N PHE A 94 0.40 -3.06 -10.18
CA PHE A 94 0.76 -3.74 -11.43
C PHE A 94 1.03 -5.24 -11.27
N GLY A 95 1.17 -5.72 -10.02
CA GLY A 95 1.24 -7.14 -9.69
C GLY A 95 -0.11 -7.85 -9.63
N GLN A 96 -1.23 -7.14 -9.74
CA GLN A 96 -2.56 -7.74 -9.59
C GLN A 96 -2.81 -8.88 -10.58
N TYR A 97 -2.81 -8.61 -11.89
CA TYR A 97 -3.01 -9.68 -12.88
C TYR A 97 -1.87 -10.73 -12.90
N PRO A 98 -0.57 -10.36 -12.88
CA PRO A 98 0.52 -11.34 -12.89
C PRO A 98 0.45 -12.39 -11.77
N TYR A 99 0.04 -12.00 -10.56
CA TYR A 99 -0.08 -12.94 -9.44
C TYR A 99 -1.50 -13.48 -9.22
N ALA A 100 -2.54 -12.69 -9.50
CA ALA A 100 -3.93 -13.05 -9.20
C ALA A 100 -4.74 -13.51 -10.42
N GLY A 101 -4.19 -13.42 -11.63
CA GLY A 101 -4.83 -13.91 -12.87
C GLY A 101 -5.05 -15.43 -12.85
N TYR A 102 -4.23 -16.16 -12.10
CA TYR A 102 -4.51 -17.55 -11.71
C TYR A 102 -5.13 -17.57 -10.30
N LEU A 103 -6.46 -17.58 -10.23
CA LEU A 103 -7.17 -17.34 -8.98
C LEU A 103 -6.85 -18.31 -7.83
N PRO A 104 -6.57 -19.61 -8.05
CA PRO A 104 -6.06 -20.49 -6.99
C PRO A 104 -4.86 -19.94 -6.22
N ASN A 105 -4.02 -19.12 -6.84
CA ASN A 105 -2.86 -18.47 -6.19
C ASN A 105 -3.27 -17.29 -5.29
N ARG A 106 -4.35 -16.58 -5.62
CA ARG A 106 -4.86 -15.44 -4.83
C ARG A 106 -6.39 -15.48 -4.73
N PRO A 107 -6.95 -16.44 -3.97
CA PRO A 107 -8.40 -16.51 -3.77
C PRO A 107 -8.85 -15.28 -3.00
N THR A 108 -10.04 -14.81 -3.34
CA THR A 108 -10.55 -13.52 -2.82
C THR A 108 -11.72 -13.69 -1.87
N VAL A 109 -12.25 -14.92 -1.76
CA VAL A 109 -13.31 -15.36 -0.85
C VAL A 109 -13.07 -16.82 -0.52
N SER A 110 -13.41 -17.21 0.70
CA SER A 110 -13.56 -18.60 1.14
C SER A 110 -15.02 -18.86 1.50
N HIS A 111 -15.64 -19.89 0.94
CA HIS A 111 -17.07 -20.19 1.08
C HIS A 111 -17.41 -21.17 2.20
N ARG A 112 -16.42 -21.89 2.75
CA ARG A 112 -16.63 -22.87 3.82
C ARG A 112 -15.42 -22.95 4.74
N PHE A 113 -15.67 -23.39 5.97
CA PHE A 113 -14.63 -23.72 6.94
C PHE A 113 -13.92 -25.03 6.57
N MET A 114 -12.86 -25.34 7.30
CA MET A 114 -12.27 -26.68 7.28
C MET A 114 -13.35 -27.71 7.68
N PRO A 115 -13.55 -28.79 6.91
CA PRO A 115 -14.51 -29.81 7.30
C PRO A 115 -14.03 -30.58 8.54
N GLU A 116 -14.97 -31.08 9.35
CA GLU A 116 -14.68 -31.86 10.55
C GLU A 116 -14.61 -33.37 10.23
N PRO A 117 -13.75 -34.15 10.91
CA PRO A 117 -13.68 -35.61 10.72
C PRO A 117 -15.04 -36.29 10.84
N GLY A 118 -15.34 -37.20 9.91
CA GLY A 118 -16.61 -37.92 9.85
C GLY A 118 -17.76 -37.18 9.15
N THR A 119 -17.49 -35.99 8.58
CA THR A 119 -18.42 -35.31 7.66
C THR A 119 -18.17 -35.74 6.21
N LYS A 120 -19.21 -35.64 5.37
CA LYS A 120 -19.07 -35.91 3.94
C LYS A 120 -18.04 -35.00 3.28
N GLU A 121 -17.97 -33.74 3.71
CA GLU A 121 -17.03 -32.76 3.18
C GLU A 121 -15.58 -33.11 3.55
N TYR A 122 -15.36 -33.80 4.67
CA TYR A 122 -14.06 -34.33 5.06
C TYR A 122 -13.67 -35.52 4.20
N ASP A 123 -14.60 -36.45 3.95
CA ASP A 123 -14.39 -37.56 3.01
C ASP A 123 -14.12 -37.02 1.59
N ASP A 124 -14.86 -36.00 1.14
CA ASP A 124 -14.63 -35.31 -0.15
C ASP A 124 -13.22 -34.71 -0.23
N LEU A 125 -12.69 -34.17 0.87
CA LEU A 125 -11.34 -33.62 0.95
C LEU A 125 -10.27 -34.71 0.89
N GLU A 126 -10.47 -35.83 1.59
CA GLU A 126 -9.55 -36.98 1.54
C GLU A 126 -9.52 -37.63 0.15
N ASN A 127 -10.68 -37.71 -0.51
CA ASN A 127 -10.81 -38.33 -1.83
C ASN A 127 -10.33 -37.43 -2.98
N ASP A 128 -10.65 -36.13 -2.96
CA ASP A 128 -10.21 -35.17 -3.99
C ASP A 128 -9.95 -33.78 -3.38
N SER A 129 -8.70 -33.57 -2.97
CA SER A 129 -8.26 -32.32 -2.36
C SER A 129 -8.31 -31.13 -3.32
N ASN A 130 -8.17 -31.34 -4.63
CA ASN A 130 -8.26 -30.27 -5.63
C ASN A 130 -9.70 -29.80 -5.77
N LEU A 131 -10.65 -30.72 -5.91
CA LEU A 131 -12.07 -30.38 -5.94
C LEU A 131 -12.52 -29.74 -4.63
N ALA A 132 -12.02 -30.25 -3.50
CA ALA A 132 -12.31 -29.66 -2.20
C ALA A 132 -11.76 -28.23 -2.08
N PHE A 133 -10.54 -27.98 -2.58
CA PHE A 133 -9.98 -26.63 -2.63
C PHE A 133 -10.83 -25.70 -3.51
N LEU A 134 -11.22 -26.13 -4.72
CA LEU A 134 -12.06 -25.35 -5.64
C LEU A 134 -13.46 -25.06 -5.09
N LYS A 135 -14.05 -25.99 -4.32
CA LYS A 135 -15.31 -25.76 -3.60
C LYS A 135 -15.17 -24.75 -2.44
N THR A 136 -13.95 -24.58 -1.91
CA THR A 136 -13.68 -23.66 -0.81
C THR A 136 -13.39 -22.25 -1.30
N ILE A 137 -12.59 -22.10 -2.36
CA ILE A 137 -12.22 -20.77 -2.88
C ILE A 137 -13.32 -20.17 -3.77
N THR A 138 -13.10 -18.95 -4.22
CA THR A 138 -13.99 -18.17 -5.09
C THR A 138 -14.59 -18.97 -6.25
N ALA A 139 -15.92 -18.95 -6.34
CA ALA A 139 -16.68 -19.67 -7.37
C ALA A 139 -16.37 -19.20 -8.81
N GLN A 140 -16.48 -20.10 -9.78
CA GLN A 140 -16.08 -19.88 -11.18
C GLN A 140 -16.61 -18.57 -11.81
N PHE A 141 -17.89 -18.26 -11.65
CA PHE A 141 -18.46 -17.03 -12.21
C PHE A 141 -17.83 -15.77 -11.60
N GLN A 142 -17.64 -15.76 -10.27
CA GLN A 142 -16.97 -14.66 -9.57
C GLN A 142 -15.50 -14.57 -9.97
N THR A 143 -14.84 -15.69 -10.23
CA THR A 143 -13.47 -15.73 -10.75
C THR A 143 -13.36 -14.99 -12.08
N LEU A 144 -14.24 -15.29 -13.03
CA LEU A 144 -14.25 -14.63 -14.34
C LEU A 144 -14.45 -13.12 -14.20
N GLN A 145 -15.37 -12.70 -13.32
CA GLN A 145 -15.60 -11.27 -13.06
C GLN A 145 -14.37 -10.60 -12.45
N ARG A 146 -13.74 -11.23 -11.45
CA ARG A 146 -12.59 -10.65 -10.74
C ARG A 146 -11.35 -10.57 -11.60
N VAL A 147 -11.03 -11.62 -12.36
CA VAL A 147 -9.90 -11.63 -13.30
C VAL A 147 -10.11 -10.61 -14.42
N SER A 148 -11.36 -10.30 -14.80
CA SER A 148 -11.65 -9.27 -15.81
C SER A 148 -11.50 -7.83 -15.30
N LEU A 149 -11.44 -7.63 -13.98
CA LEU A 149 -11.37 -6.32 -13.33
C LEU A 149 -9.94 -5.91 -12.93
N ILE A 150 -9.01 -6.86 -12.94
CA ILE A 150 -7.60 -6.66 -12.58
C ILE A 150 -6.70 -6.70 -13.81
#